data_AF-A0A4R4PSX6-F1
#
_entry.id   AF-A0A4R4PSX6-F1
#
_cell.length_a   1.000
_cell.length_b   1.000
_cell.length_c   1.000
_cell.angle_alpha   90.00
_cell.angle_beta   90.00
_cell.angle_gamma   90.00
#
_symmetry.space_group_name_H-M   'P 1'
#
loop_
_entity.id
_entity.type
_entity.pdbx_description
1 polymer ?
#
loop_
_entity_poly.entity_id
_entity_poly.type
_entity_poly.pdbx_seq_one_letter_code
_entity_poly.pdbx_strand_id
1 'polypeptide(L)' 'MADNGPETMRRVGTALRASLQCWRCGEREAPLFNSGEVTGELGVAPLYCCAGCVRALDRLYRAAFAHAGTEAPP' A
#
# COMPACT_ATOMS: atom_id res chain seq x y z
N MET A 1 4.84 26.66 28.70
CA MET A 1 5.13 25.64 27.67
C MET A 1 4.25 24.46 27.96
N ALA A 2 3.19 24.25 27.17
CA ALA A 2 2.31 23.10 27.37
C ALA A 2 3.07 21.82 26.99
N ASP A 3 3.17 20.91 27.94
CA ASP A 3 3.68 19.55 27.74
C ASP A 3 2.68 18.75 26.90
N ASN A 4 2.74 18.97 25.59
CA ASN A 4 1.85 18.35 24.60
C ASN A 4 2.36 16.99 24.12
N GLY A 5 3.44 16.45 24.70
CA GLY A 5 4.13 15.25 24.22
C GLY A 5 3.22 14.02 24.07
N PRO A 6 2.54 13.55 25.13
CA PRO A 6 1.76 12.31 25.06
C PRO A 6 0.48 12.44 24.23
N GLU A 7 -0.21 13.59 24.28
CA GLU A 7 -1.42 13.79 23.47
C GLU A 7 -1.11 13.93 21.97
N THR A 8 -0.03 14.64 21.63
CA THR A 8 0.44 14.75 20.25
C THR A 8 0.85 13.40 19.69
N MET A 9 1.61 12.60 20.45
CA MET A 9 1.99 11.25 20.04
C MET A 9 0.78 10.34 19.83
N ARG A 10 -0.26 10.46 20.68
CA ARG A 10 -1.52 9.73 20.50
C ARG A 10 -2.25 10.10 19.21
N ARG A 11 -2.33 11.40 18.89
CA ARG A 11 -2.93 11.90 17.65
C ARG A 11 -2.16 11.43 16.41
N VAL A 12 -0.82 11.53 16.45
CA VAL A 12 0.07 11.02 15.39
C VAL A 12 -0.10 9.52 15.20
N GLY A 13 -0.09 8.73 16.27
CA GLY A 13 -0.30 7.27 16.18
C GLY A 13 -1.68 6.90 15.62
N THR A 14 -2.72 7.66 15.96
CA THR A 14 -4.07 7.48 15.41
C THR A 14 -4.12 7.83 13.92
N ALA A 15 -3.51 8.95 13.52
CA ALA A 15 -3.42 9.36 12.12
C ALA A 15 -2.60 8.36 11.29
N LEU A 16 -1.48 7.86 11.83
CA LEU A 16 -0.65 6.83 11.20
C LEU A 16 -1.41 5.51 11.01
N ARG A 17 -2.17 5.07 12.01
CA ARG A 17 -3.09 3.92 11.86
C ARG A 17 -4.20 4.20 10.84
N ALA A 18 -4.72 5.41 10.82
CA ALA A 18 -5.73 5.81 9.83
C ALA A 18 -5.16 5.85 8.40
N SER A 19 -3.85 6.03 8.22
CA SER A 19 -3.16 5.91 6.93
C SER A 19 -2.71 4.49 6.58
N LEU A 20 -2.67 3.56 7.55
CA LEU A 20 -2.38 2.14 7.32
C LEU A 20 -3.59 1.45 6.69
N GLN A 21 -3.83 1.72 5.41
CA GLN A 21 -4.83 1.03 4.61
C GLN A 21 -4.18 0.41 3.37
N CYS A 22 -4.76 -0.70 2.89
CA CYS A 22 -4.41 -1.22 1.59
C CYS A 22 -4.71 -0.15 0.53
N TRP A 23 -3.70 0.25 -0.25
CA TRP A 23 -3.85 1.28 -1.28
C TRP A 23 -4.85 0.87 -2.37
N ARG A 24 -5.06 -0.45 -2.58
CA ARG A 24 -5.94 -1.00 -3.60
C ARG A 24 -7.38 -1.18 -3.16
N CYS A 25 -7.63 -1.78 -1.98
CA CYS A 25 -9.00 -2.10 -1.53
C CYS A 25 -9.45 -1.36 -0.27
N GLY A 26 -8.58 -0.57 0.38
CA GLY A 26 -8.91 0.17 1.60
C GLY A 26 -8.97 -0.67 2.88
N GLU A 27 -8.64 -1.96 2.84
CA GLU A 27 -8.56 -2.83 4.02
C GLU A 27 -7.57 -2.29 5.08
N ARG A 28 -7.94 -2.35 6.36
CA ARG A 28 -7.23 -1.72 7.49
C ARG A 28 -6.92 -2.69 8.63
N GLU A 29 -7.66 -3.78 8.75
CA GLU A 29 -7.54 -4.72 9.86
C GLU A 29 -6.62 -5.90 9.53
N ALA A 30 -6.59 -6.31 8.27
CA ALA A 30 -5.71 -7.38 7.83
C ALA A 30 -4.23 -6.97 7.90
N PRO A 31 -3.29 -7.92 8.10
CA PRO A 31 -1.86 -7.64 7.97
C PRO A 31 -1.54 -7.01 6.61
N LEU A 32 -0.92 -5.83 6.66
CA LEU A 32 -0.51 -5.07 5.48
C LEU A 32 0.99 -5.22 5.26
N PHE A 33 1.38 -5.48 4.01
CA PHE A 33 2.77 -5.57 3.60
C PHE A 33 3.17 -4.27 2.91
N ASN A 34 4.30 -3.69 3.33
CA ASN A 34 4.88 -2.56 2.61
C ASN A 34 5.44 -3.08 1.27
N SER A 35 4.86 -2.63 0.16
CA SER A 35 5.25 -3.04 -1.20
C SER A 35 6.17 -2.03 -1.88
N GLY A 36 6.75 -1.11 -1.11
CA GLY A 36 7.56 0.01 -1.57
C GLY A 36 6.92 1.35 -1.21
N GLU A 37 7.50 2.41 -1.75
CA GLU A 37 7.10 3.77 -1.46
C GLU A 37 6.86 4.55 -2.76
N VAL A 38 5.97 5.53 -2.71
CA VAL A 38 5.74 6.48 -3.79
C VAL A 38 6.07 7.88 -3.31
N THR A 39 6.82 8.62 -4.11
CA THR A 39 7.15 10.02 -3.81
C THR A 39 6.18 10.91 -4.57
N GLY A 40 5.43 11.74 -3.84
CA GLY A 40 4.56 12.77 -4.39
C GLY A 40 4.98 14.17 -3.94
N GLU A 41 4.22 15.18 -4.33
CA GLU A 41 4.45 16.59 -3.98
C GLU A 41 4.48 16.85 -2.46
N LEU A 42 3.80 16.01 -1.69
CA LEU A 42 3.71 16.08 -0.23
C LEU A 42 4.72 15.19 0.50
N GLY A 43 5.64 14.54 -0.24
CA GLY A 43 6.66 13.65 0.30
C GLY A 43 6.44 12.17 -0.03
N VAL A 44 7.12 11.32 0.72
CA VAL A 44 7.15 9.87 0.51
C VAL A 44 5.99 9.20 1.25
N ALA A 45 5.22 8.37 0.54
CA ALA A 45 4.11 7.61 1.10
C ALA A 45 4.30 6.09 0.87
N PRO A 46 4.18 5.25 1.92
CA PRO A 46 4.30 3.80 1.78
C PRO A 46 3.09 3.19 1.06
N LEU A 47 3.34 2.25 0.16
CA LEU A 47 2.33 1.46 -0.54
C LEU A 47 2.01 0.18 0.22
N TYR A 48 1.16 0.29 1.23
CA TYR A 48 0.65 -0.86 1.94
C TYR A 48 -0.34 -1.67 1.11
N CYS A 49 -0.16 -2.99 1.04
CA CYS A 49 -1.05 -3.89 0.32
C CYS A 49 -1.42 -5.11 1.17
N CYS A 50 -2.69 -5.51 1.17
CA CYS A 50 -3.12 -6.72 1.87
C CYS A 50 -2.79 -7.98 1.07
N ALA A 51 -2.66 -9.13 1.75
CA ALA A 51 -2.33 -10.40 1.10
C ALA A 51 -3.28 -10.78 -0.04
N GLY A 52 -4.58 -10.49 0.10
CA GLY A 52 -5.59 -10.76 -0.94
C GLY A 52 -5.32 -9.95 -2.22
N CYS A 53 -5.03 -8.66 -2.06
CA CYS A 53 -4.73 -7.78 -3.18
C CYS A 53 -3.39 -8.13 -3.85
N VAL A 54 -2.36 -8.51 -3.09
CA VAL A 54 -1.07 -8.99 -3.64
C VAL A 54 -1.29 -10.22 -4.54
N ARG A 55 -2.03 -11.22 -4.07
CA ARG A 55 -2.31 -12.43 -4.87
C ARG A 55 -3.11 -12.11 -6.14
N ALA A 56 -4.06 -11.19 -6.05
CA ALA A 56 -4.83 -10.76 -7.22
C ALA A 56 -3.95 -10.01 -8.25
N LEU A 57 -2.99 -9.18 -7.80
CA LEU A 57 -2.03 -8.52 -8.69
C LEU A 57 -1.08 -9.52 -9.35
N ASP A 58 -0.56 -10.50 -8.61
CA ASP A 58 0.29 -11.57 -9.15
C ASP A 58 -0.45 -12.39 -10.23
N ARG A 59 -1.74 -12.70 -10.02
CA ARG A 59 -2.56 -13.36 -11.05
C ARG A 59 -2.72 -12.51 -12.31
N LEU A 60 -2.98 -11.21 -12.17
CA LEU A 60 -3.10 -10.29 -13.31
C LEU A 60 -1.79 -10.18 -14.09
N TYR A 61 -0.66 -10.05 -13.38
CA TYR A 61 0.67 -10.04 -13.97
C TYR A 61 0.90 -11.34 -14.77
N ARG A 62 0.71 -12.51 -14.15
CA ARG A 62 0.89 -13.80 -14.83
C ARG A 62 -0.02 -13.96 -16.04
N ALA A 63 -1.28 -13.51 -15.95
CA ALA A 63 -2.20 -13.56 -17.08
C ALA A 63 -1.72 -12.68 -18.25
N ALA A 64 -1.31 -11.43 -17.96
CA ALA A 64 -0.77 -10.54 -18.99
C ALA A 64 0.46 -11.13 -19.69
N PHE A 65 1.38 -11.73 -18.93
CA PHE A 65 2.58 -12.35 -19.49
C PHE A 65 2.33 -13.69 -20.19
N ALA A 66 1.31 -14.45 -19.79
CA ALA A 66 0.89 -15.65 -20.52
C ALA A 66 0.36 -15.32 -21.92
N HIS A 67 -0.31 -14.18 -22.08
CA HIS A 67 -0.78 -13.70 -23.39
C HIS A 67 0.31 -13.01 -24.23
N ALA A 68 1.36 -12.48 -23.61
CA ALA A 68 2.48 -11.89 -24.35
C ALA A 68 3.29 -12.93 -25.17
N GLY A 69 3.18 -14.23 -24.86
CA GLY A 69 3.81 -15.31 -25.63
C GLY A 69 3.11 -15.68 -26.93
N THR A 70 1.92 -15.11 -27.22
CA THR A 70 1.15 -15.39 -28.46
C THR A 70 1.31 -14.34 -29.55
N GLU A 71 1.96 -13.21 -29.25
CA GLU A 71 2.35 -12.21 -30.24
C GLU A 71 3.82 -12.41 -30.60
N ALA A 72 4.11 -13.40 -31.43
CA ALA A 72 5.37 -13.42 -32.15
C ALA A 72 5.41 -12.17 -33.06
N PRO A 73 6.44 -11.32 -33.00
CA PRO A 73 6.59 -10.26 -34.00
C PRO A 73 6.80 -10.89 -35.39
N PRO A 74 6.39 -10.22 -36.49
CA PRO A 74 6.66 -10.68 -37.86
C PRO A 74 8.16 -10.77 -38.16
#